data_AF-A0A3B8WGG6-F1
#
_entry.id   AF-A0A3B8WGG6-F1
#
_cell.length_a   1.000
_cell.length_b   1.000
_cell.length_c   1.000
_cell.angle_alpha   90.00
_cell.angle_beta   90.00
_cell.angle_gamma   90.00
#
_symmetry.space_group_name_H-M   'P 1'
#
loop_
_entity.id
_entity.type
_entity.pdbx_description
1 polymer ?
#
loop_
_entity_poly.entity_id
_entity_poly.type
_entity_poly.pdbx_seq_one_letter_code
_entity_poly.pdbx_strand_id
1 'polypeptide(L)' 'QMGEEILPMAADVTDILHDYRKRGEHILFEGAQGSLLDIDLGTYPYVTSSNTTA' A
#
# COMPACT_ATOMS: atom_id res chain seq x y z
N GLN A 1 -20.83 11.33 8.99
CA GLN A 1 -20.84 9.89 9.29
C GLN A 1 -19.50 9.26 8.91
N MET A 2 -19.25 8.74 7.71
CA MET A 2 -17.96 8.06 7.41
C MET A 2 -16.71 8.94 7.60
N GLY A 3 -16.78 10.23 7.28
CA GLY A 3 -15.67 11.16 7.52
C GLY A 3 -15.33 11.37 9.00
N GLU A 4 -16.33 11.37 9.89
CA GLU A 4 -16.13 11.53 11.34
C GLU A 4 -15.51 10.26 11.94
N GLU A 5 -15.79 9.10 11.34
CA GLU A 5 -15.22 7.80 11.74
C GLU A 5 -13.77 7.65 11.25
N ILE A 6 -13.46 8.13 10.03
CA ILE A 6 -12.13 7.98 9.42
C ILE A 6 -11.14 9.05 9.90
N LEU A 7 -11.59 10.27 10.17
CA LEU A 7 -10.72 11.40 10.49
C LEU A 7 -9.76 11.12 11.67
N PRO A 8 -10.16 10.42 12.77
CA PRO A 8 -9.23 10.06 13.84
C PRO A 8 -8.11 9.09 13.43
N MET A 9 -8.26 8.39 12.31
CA MET A 9 -7.25 7.46 11.77
C MET A 9 -6.30 8.12 10.75
N ALA A 10 -6.58 9.36 10.33
CA ALA A 10 -5.75 10.06 9.36
C ALA A 10 -4.40 10.46 9.96
N ALA A 11 -3.32 10.24 9.20
CA ALA A 11 -1.97 10.61 9.58
C ALA A 11 -1.12 10.86 8.34
N ASP A 12 -0.02 11.62 8.49
CA ASP A 12 1.02 11.68 7.47
C ASP A 12 1.86 10.39 7.51
N VAL A 13 1.40 9.40 6.76
CA VAL A 13 2.05 8.08 6.70
C VAL A 13 3.46 8.17 6.11
N THR A 14 3.72 9.13 5.23
CA THR A 14 5.04 9.26 4.57
C THR A 14 6.10 9.65 5.59
N ASP A 15 5.82 10.68 6.39
CA ASP A 15 6.74 11.16 7.43
C ASP A 15 6.94 10.08 8.51
N ILE A 16 5.87 9.41 8.94
CA ILE A 16 5.93 8.34 9.94
C ILE A 16 6.84 7.19 9.48
N LEU A 17 6.63 6.67 8.26
CA LEU A 17 7.44 5.58 7.72
C LEU A 17 8.90 6.01 7.53
N HIS A 18 9.14 7.24 7.11
CA HIS A 18 10.47 7.79 6.93
C HIS A 18 11.26 7.86 8.25
N ASP A 19 10.60 8.26 9.33
CA ASP A 19 11.19 8.30 10.67
C ASP A 19 11.47 6.90 11.24
N TYR A 20 10.55 5.95 11.08
CA TYR A 20 10.80 4.55 11.45
C TYR A 20 12.00 3.97 10.70
N ARG A 21 12.08 4.21 9.39
CA ARG A 21 13.23 3.81 8.58
C ARG A 21 14.54 4.41 9.10
N LYS A 22 14.56 5.71 9.44
CA LYS A 22 15.75 6.39 9.98
C LYS A 22 16.19 5.85 11.35
N ARG A 23 15.23 5.43 12.19
CA ARG A 23 15.50 4.79 13.49
C ARG A 23 15.99 3.33 13.35
N GLY A 24 15.98 2.77 12.14
CA GLY A 24 16.39 1.39 11.89
C GLY A 24 15.33 0.36 12.31
N GLU A 25 14.09 0.78 12.44
CA GLU A 25 12.97 -0.09 12.80
C GLU A 25 12.61 -1.04 11.65
N HIS A 26 12.01 -2.18 11.99
CA HIS A 26 11.53 -3.15 11.00
C HIS A 26 10.16 -2.75 10.44
N ILE A 27 10.07 -2.62 9.12
CA ILE A 27 8.82 -2.29 8.40
C ILE A 27 8.49 -3.44 7.46
N LEU A 28 7.27 -3.97 7.56
CA LEU A 28 6.73 -4.96 6.63
C LEU A 28 5.77 -4.26 5.66
N PHE A 29 6.08 -4.31 4.37
CA PHE A 29 5.15 -3.91 3.30
C PHE A 29 4.33 -5.13 2.88
N GLU A 30 3.07 -5.16 3.27
CA GLU A 30 2.13 -6.21 2.86
C GLU A 30 1.60 -5.90 1.46
N GLY A 31 2.04 -6.66 0.46
CA GLY A 31 1.47 -6.61 -0.88
C GLY A 31 0.04 -7.15 -0.90
N ALA A 32 -0.83 -6.50 -1.66
CA ALA A 32 -2.18 -7.00 -1.90
C ALA A 32 -2.27 -7.67 -3.29
N GLN A 33 -3.13 -8.71 -3.39
CA GLN A 33 -3.35 -9.52 -4.60
C GLN A 33 -2.11 -10.32 -5.04
N GLY A 34 -2.26 -11.13 -6.09
CA GLY A 34 -1.17 -11.91 -6.68
C GLY A 34 -0.45 -11.14 -7.79
N SER A 35 0.83 -11.45 -8.02
CA SER A 35 1.63 -10.85 -9.10
C SER A 35 1.04 -11.06 -10.51
N LEU A 36 0.32 -12.17 -10.72
CA LEU A 36 -0.35 -12.43 -12.00
C LEU A 36 -1.59 -11.56 -12.26
N LEU A 37 -2.03 -10.80 -11.25
CA LEU A 37 -3.09 -9.80 -11.37
C LEU A 37 -2.53 -8.39 -11.58
N ASP A 38 -1.22 -8.23 -11.74
CA ASP A 38 -0.60 -6.94 -12.03
C ASP A 38 -1.13 -6.35 -13.35
N ILE A 39 -1.32 -5.04 -13.40
CA ILE A 39 -1.84 -4.33 -14.58
C ILE A 39 -0.91 -4.42 -15.80
N ASP A 40 0.41 -4.42 -15.59
CA ASP A 40 1.42 -4.40 -16.65
C ASP A 40 1.98 -5.79 -16.93
N LEU A 41 2.10 -6.63 -15.90
CA LEU A 41 2.77 -7.93 -15.99
C LEU A 41 1.81 -9.14 -15.95
N GLY A 42 0.53 -8.91 -15.66
CA GLY A 42 -0.49 -9.94 -15.59
C GLY A 42 -1.11 -10.30 -16.94
N THR A 43 -2.12 -11.17 -16.90
CA THR A 43 -2.85 -11.61 -18.11
C THR A 43 -3.96 -10.64 -18.48
N TYR A 44 -3.59 -9.45 -18.95
CA TYR A 44 -4.56 -8.42 -19.37
C TYR A 44 -5.56 -8.98 -20.41
N PRO A 45 -6.88 -8.71 -20.31
CA PRO A 45 -7.54 -7.76 -19.39
C PRO A 45 -8.00 -8.38 -18.05
N TYR A 46 -7.66 -9.64 -17.74
CA TYR A 46 -8.07 -10.33 -16.50
C TYR A 46 -7.10 -10.05 -15.35
N VAL A 47 -6.88 -8.76 -15.09
CA VAL A 47 -5.93 -8.23 -14.10
C VAL A 47 -6.64 -7.21 -13.20
N THR A 48 -5.97 -6.77 -12.13
CA THR A 48 -6.41 -5.60 -11.38
C THR A 48 -5.93 -4.30 -12.03
N SER A 49 -6.39 -3.17 -11.51
CA SER A 49 -6.11 -1.84 -12.06
C SER A 49 -4.89 -1.18 -11.41
N SER A 50 -4.04 -1.94 -10.72
CA SER A 50 -2.85 -1.45 -10.02
C SER A 50 -1.67 -2.38 -10.22
N ASN A 51 -0.48 -1.88 -9.88
CA ASN A 51 0.71 -2.70 -9.79
C ASN A 51 0.69 -3.50 -8.49
N THR A 52 0.90 -4.81 -8.58
CA THR A 52 0.96 -5.73 -7.44
C THR A 52 2.38 -6.27 -7.23
N THR A 53 3.31 -5.91 -8.10
CA THR A 53 4.73 -6.30 -8.02
C THR A 53 5.60 -5.23 -7.35
N ALA A 54 6.70 -5.69 -6.73
CA ALA A 54 7.68 -4.87 -6.00
C ALA A 54 8.81 -4.32 -6.90
#